data_AF-A0A644Z778-F1
#
_entry.id   AF-A0A644Z778-F1
#
_cell.length_a   1.000
_cell.length_b   1.000
_cell.length_c   1.000
_cell.angle_alpha   90.00
_cell.angle_beta   90.00
_cell.angle_gamma   90.00
#
_symmetry.space_group_name_H-M   'P 1'
#
loop_
_entity.id
_entity.type
_entity.pdbx_description
1 polymer ?
#
loop_
_entity_poly.entity_id
_entity_poly.type
_entity_poly.pdbx_seq_one_letter_code
_entity_poly.pdbx_strand_id
1 'polypeptide(L)' 'MICDELFNKACEEKINGNLERAYELFSEIVFYYPGTEYAIFANEEMTALSAMNSEYLDVMYEQSIA' A
#
# COMPACT_ATOMS: atom_id res chain seq x y z
N MET A 1 -18.76 -9.44 -2.82
CA MET A 1 -18.88 -7.97 -2.80
C MET A 1 -17.57 -7.49 -3.39
N ILE A 2 -17.57 -6.84 -4.56
CA ILE A 2 -16.35 -6.71 -5.38
C ILE A 2 -15.24 -5.92 -4.67
N CYS A 3 -15.60 -4.95 -3.83
CA CYS A 3 -14.66 -4.13 -3.07
C CYS A 3 -13.90 -4.95 -2.01
N ASP A 4 -14.59 -5.82 -1.25
CA ASP A 4 -14.00 -6.67 -0.21
C ASP A 4 -13.00 -7.66 -0.79
N GLU A 5 -13.33 -8.26 -1.93
CA GLU A 5 -12.47 -9.21 -2.63
C GLU A 5 -11.20 -8.50 -3.15
N LEU A 6 -11.34 -7.28 -3.68
CA LEU A 6 -10.22 -6.47 -4.14
C LEU A 6 -9.33 -6.02 -2.97
N PHE A 7 -9.92 -5.63 -1.84
CA PHE A 7 -9.20 -5.22 -0.64
C PHE A 7 -8.43 -6.40 -0.02
N ASN A 8 -9.07 -7.56 0.12
CA ASN A 8 -8.41 -8.77 0.62
C ASN A 8 -7.23 -9.16 -0.27
N LYS A 9 -7.39 -9.08 -1.60
CA LYS A 9 -6.29 -9.35 -2.54
C LYS A 9 -5.13 -8.36 -2.36
N ALA A 10 -5.41 -7.07 -2.16
CA ALA A 10 -4.37 -6.08 -1.88
C ALA A 10 -3.58 -6.42 -0.61
N CYS A 11 -4.28 -6.85 0.45
CA CYS A 11 -3.66 -7.32 1.69
C CYS A 11 -2.83 -8.60 1.49
N GLU A 12 -3.30 -9.56 0.69
CA GLU A 12 -2.54 -10.77 0.36
C GLU A 12 -1.23 -10.44 -0.35
N GLU A 13 -1.25 -9.57 -1.36
CA GLU A 13 -0.04 -9.11 -2.06
C GLU A 13 0.94 -8.43 -1.08
N LYS A 14 0.43 -7.60 -0.15
CA LYS A 14 1.25 -6.97 0.89
C LYS A 14 1.91 -8.01 1.80
N ILE A 15 1.16 -9.01 2.27
CA ILE A 15 1.67 -10.10 3.13
C ILE A 15 2.73 -10.94 2.39
N ASN A 16 2.55 -11.15 1.10
CA ASN A 16 3.51 -11.85 0.24
C ASN A 16 4.77 -11.02 -0.10
N GLY A 17 4.85 -9.77 0.37
CA GLY A 17 5.98 -8.87 0.10
C GLY A 17 5.91 -8.17 -1.27
N ASN A 18 4.82 -8.34 -2.03
CA ASN A 18 4.60 -7.70 -3.32
C ASN A 18 4.05 -6.27 -3.12
N LEU A 19 4.85 -5.41 -2.48
CA LEU A 19 4.40 -4.10 -1.98
C LEU A 19 3.93 -3.16 -3.10
N GLU A 20 4.59 -3.18 -4.27
CA GLU A 20 4.18 -2.39 -5.44
C GLU A 20 2.81 -2.83 -5.93
N ARG A 21 2.58 -4.15 -6.06
CA ARG A 21 1.29 -4.69 -6.49
C ARG A 21 0.18 -4.42 -5.48
N ALA A 22 0.49 -4.51 -4.20
CA ALA A 22 -0.44 -4.14 -3.14
C ALA A 22 -0.85 -2.65 -3.25
N TYR A 23 0.13 -1.76 -3.46
CA TYR A 23 -0.12 -0.33 -3.63
C TYR A 23 -1.01 -0.03 -4.83
N GLU A 24 -0.75 -0.67 -5.99
CA GLU A 24 -1.60 -0.54 -7.17
C GLU A 24 -3.06 -0.92 -6.87
N LEU A 25 -3.28 -2.06 -6.22
CA LEU A 25 -4.63 -2.54 -5.87
C LEU A 25 -5.33 -1.60 -4.87
N PHE A 26 -4.62 -1.09 -3.86
CA PHE A 26 -5.17 -0.08 -2.96
C PHE A 26 -5.54 1.20 -3.71
N SER A 27 -4.73 1.64 -4.68
CA SER A 27 -5.03 2.82 -5.49
C SER A 27 -6.29 2.64 -6.36
N GLU A 28 -6.50 1.43 -6.90
CA GLU A 28 -7.72 1.10 -7.64
C GLU A 28 -8.97 1.19 -6.75
N ILE A 29 -8.87 0.74 -5.49
CA ILE A 29 -9.98 0.82 -4.53
C ILE A 29 -10.35 2.27 -4.24
N VAL A 30 -9.36 3.13 -4.00
CA VAL A 30 -9.57 4.56 -3.74
C VAL A 30 -10.19 5.26 -4.95
N PHE A 31 -9.74 4.91 -6.16
CA PHE A 31 -10.21 5.54 -7.41
C PHE A 31 -11.62 5.10 -7.81
N TYR A 32 -11.90 3.79 -7.80
CA TYR A 32 -13.16 3.24 -8.32
C TYR A 32 -14.28 3.18 -7.26
N TYR A 33 -13.93 3.12 -5.97
CA TYR A 33 -14.90 3.01 -4.87
C TYR A 33 -14.74 4.14 -3.84
N PRO A 34 -14.71 5.42 -4.26
CA PRO A 34 -14.51 6.54 -3.35
C PRO A 34 -15.65 6.65 -2.34
N GLY A 35 -15.34 7.09 -1.12
CA GLY A 35 -16.32 7.29 -0.05
C GLY A 35 -16.77 6.00 0.67
N THR A 36 -16.22 4.85 0.29
CA THR A 36 -16.39 3.60 1.06
C THR A 36 -15.37 3.51 2.19
N GLU A 37 -15.68 2.73 3.24
CA GLU A 37 -14.71 2.45 4.32
C GLU A 37 -13.43 1.79 3.77
N TYR A 38 -13.55 0.93 2.76
CA TYR A 38 -12.41 0.32 2.08
C TYR A 38 -11.49 1.34 1.41
N ALA A 39 -12.02 2.43 0.84
CA ALA A 39 -11.19 3.49 0.27
C ALA A 39 -10.45 4.29 1.36
N ILE A 40 -11.00 4.40 2.56
CA ILE A 40 -10.30 5.01 3.70
C ILE A 40 -9.15 4.11 4.12
N PHE A 41 -9.40 2.81 4.36
CA PHE A 41 -8.37 1.86 4.75
C PHE A 41 -7.29 1.69 3.66
N ALA A 42 -7.68 1.67 2.39
CA ALA A 42 -6.73 1.58 1.28
C ALA A 42 -5.78 2.79 1.25
N ASN A 43 -6.27 4.01 1.52
CA ASN A 43 -5.42 5.20 1.64
C ASN A 43 -4.45 5.13 2.82
N GLU A 44 -4.89 4.62 3.98
CA GLU A 44 -4.02 4.42 5.15
C GLU A 44 -2.90 3.41 4.84
N GLU A 45 -3.26 2.30 4.18
CA GLU A 45 -2.30 1.27 3.75
C GLU A 45 -1.29 1.80 2.73
N MET A 46 -1.73 2.58 1.74
CA MET A 46 -0.84 3.25 0.78
C MET A 46 0.14 4.22 1.46
N THR A 47 -0.33 4.94 2.48
CA THR A 47 0.50 5.84 3.27
C THR A 47 1.57 5.07 4.05
N ALA A 48 1.19 3.97 4.68
CA ALA A 48 2.12 3.09 5.40
C ALA A 48 3.17 2.46 4.46
N LEU A 49 2.74 1.98 3.29
CA LEU A 49 3.65 1.43 2.26
C LEU A 49 4.65 2.49 1.78
N SER A 50 4.19 3.72 1.57
CA SER A 50 5.04 4.84 1.15
C SER A 50 6.05 5.22 2.23
N ALA A 51 5.64 5.20 3.51
CA ALA A 51 6.52 5.46 4.64
C ALA A 51 7.59 4.36 4.80
N MET A 52 7.22 3.08 4.67
CA MET A 52 8.17 1.97 4.70
C MET A 52 9.24 2.12 3.60
N ASN A 53 8.85 2.54 2.40
CA ASN A 53 9.80 2.78 1.31
C ASN A 53 10.71 3.99 1.58
N SER A 54 10.18 5.03 2.23
CA SER A 54 10.94 6.23 2.60
C SER A 54 11.94 5.97 3.73
N GLU A 55 11.57 5.20 4.76
CA GLU A 55 12.51 4.78 5.81
C GLU A 55 13.61 3.87 5.25
N TYR A 56 13.28 3.00 4.28
CA TYR A 56 14.28 2.15 3.62
C TYR A 56 15.29 2.98 2.81
N LEU A 57 14.85 4.09 2.21
CA LEU A 57 15.72 5.03 1.49
C LEU A 57 16.63 5.80 2.47
N ASP A 58 16.11 6.27 3.60
CA ASP A 58 16.87 7.06 4.58
C ASP A 58 18.01 6.23 5.22
N VAL A 59 17.73 4.97 5.59
CA VAL A 59 18.72 4.05 6.17
C VAL A 59 19.81 3.63 5.17
N MET A 60 19.47 3.53 3.87
CA MET A 60 20.44 3.19 2.82
C MET A 60 21.36 4.35 2.45
N TYR A 61 20.87 5.60 2.53
CA TYR A 61 21.71 6.78 2.30
C TYR A 61 22.69 7.03 3.46
N GLU A 62 22.31 6.79 4.72
CA GLU A 62 23.24 6.92 5.86
C GLU A 62 24.39 5.90 5.82
N GLN A 63 24.17 4.67 5.32
CA GLN A 63 25.25 3.68 5.17
C GLN A 63 26.16 3.92 3.97
N SER A 64 25.77 4.77 3.02
CA SER A 64 26.55 5.09 1.82
C SER A 64 27.51 6.27 2.01
N ILE A 65 27.44 6.95 3.17
CA ILE A 65 28.24 8.14 3.52
C ILE A 65 29.14 7.87 4.75
N ALA A 66 29.13 6.65 5.30
CA ALA A 66 29.94 6.21 6.45
C ALA A 66 31.23 5.49 6.05
#